data_AF-A0A1W0E5K1-F1
#
_entry.id   AF-A0A1W0E5K1-F1
#
_cell.length_a   1.000
_cell.length_b   1.000
_cell.length_c   1.000
_cell.angle_alpha   90.00
_cell.angle_beta   90.00
_cell.angle_gamma   90.00
#
_symmetry.space_group_name_H-M   'P 1'
#
loop_
_entity.id
_entity.type
_entity.pdbx_description
1 polymer ?
#
loop_
_entity_poly.entity_id
_entity_poly.type
_entity_poly.pdbx_seq_one_letter_code
_entity_poly.pdbx_strand_id
1 'polypeptide(L)'
;MKFEFNKYEKIEGLSVVELKEILKTLEQNKLEEFKKILKETIDKRRSRISYYSKKLSSEAENTKIMLNILWNTLNVKTKEMAQVFKKIEDDLSG
;
A
#
# COMPACT_ATOMS: atom_id res chain seq x y z
N MET A 1 -5.99 16.91 18.11
CA MET A 1 -5.36 17.24 19.41
C MET A 1 -4.83 18.66 19.26
N LYS A 2 -5.46 19.66 19.89
CA LYS A 2 -5.01 21.05 19.87
C LYS A 2 -3.86 21.17 20.89
N PHE A 3 -2.68 21.60 20.45
CA PHE A 3 -1.58 21.89 21.38
C PHE A 3 -1.84 23.28 21.99
N GLU A 4 -2.06 23.31 23.30
CA GLU A 4 -2.03 24.56 24.05
C GLU A 4 -0.57 24.98 24.22
N PHE A 5 -0.16 26.01 23.47
CA PHE A 5 1.13 26.71 23.65
C PHE A 5 1.16 27.56 24.94
N ASN A 6 0.14 27.47 25.79
CA ASN A 6 -0.09 28.32 26.95
C ASN A 6 1.00 28.28 28.04
N LYS A 7 2.02 27.41 27.94
CA LYS A 7 3.13 27.39 28.90
C LYS A 7 4.35 28.22 28.48
N TYR A 8 4.39 28.71 27.24
CA TYR A 8 5.58 29.39 26.69
C TYR A 8 5.24 30.65 25.88
N GLU A 9 4.19 31.38 26.27
CA GLU A 9 3.80 32.63 25.59
C GLU A 9 4.88 33.73 25.64
N LYS A 10 5.91 33.57 26.49
CA LYS A 10 7.07 34.47 26.55
C LYS A 10 8.36 33.66 26.65
N ILE A 11 9.18 33.74 25.60
CA ILE A 11 10.57 33.25 25.56
C ILE A 11 11.54 34.22 26.26
N GLU A 12 11.08 35.45 26.54
CA GLU A 12 11.81 36.43 27.34
C GLU A 12 12.02 35.92 28.77
N GLY A 13 13.27 35.92 29.23
CA GLY A 13 13.65 35.50 30.58
C GLY A 13 14.08 34.04 30.72
N LEU A 14 13.97 33.22 29.66
CA LEU A 14 14.46 31.84 29.68
C LEU A 14 15.99 31.78 29.52
N SER A 15 16.60 30.87 30.25
CA SER A 15 18.02 30.54 30.11
C SER A 15 18.29 29.79 28.80
N VAL A 16 19.55 29.81 28.36
CA VAL A 16 20.01 29.06 27.19
C VAL A 16 19.75 27.55 27.31
N VAL A 17 19.76 27.01 28.53
CA VAL A 17 19.48 25.59 28.79
C VAL A 17 18.01 25.28 28.55
N GLU A 18 17.10 26.09 29.11
CA GLU A 18 15.65 25.93 28.91
C GLU A 18 15.26 26.07 27.44
N LEU A 19 15.86 27.03 26.73
CA LEU A 19 15.64 27.21 25.30
C LEU A 19 16.10 25.99 24.48
N LYS A 20 17.21 25.35 24.85
CA LYS A 20 17.69 24.11 24.20
C LYS A 20 16.76 22.92 24.47
N GLU A 21 16.22 22.81 25.67
CA GLU A 21 15.26 21.76 26.01
C GLU A 21 13.96 21.93 25.22
N ILE A 22 13.43 23.16 25.13
CA ILE A 22 12.25 23.47 24.32
C ILE A 22 12.50 23.11 22.86
N LEU A 23 13.65 23.49 22.30
CA LEU A 23 14.00 23.18 20.91
C LEU A 23 14.04 21.66 20.66
N LYS A 24 14.67 20.91 21.56
CA LYS A 24 14.71 19.44 21.50
C LYS A 24 13.32 18.82 21.56
N THR A 25 12.44 19.31 22.43
CA THR A 25 11.05 18.85 22.52
C THR A 25 10.27 19.14 21.23
N LEU A 26 10.45 20.32 20.63
CA LEU A 26 9.81 20.68 19.36
C LEU A 26 10.27 19.78 18.21
N GLU A 27 11.56 19.48 18.12
CA GLU A 27 12.12 18.56 17.12
C GLU A 27 11.56 17.14 17.29
N GLN A 28 11.52 16.64 18.52
CA GLN A 28 10.94 15.32 18.82
C GLN A 28 9.46 15.25 18.45
N ASN A 29 8.67 16.27 18.78
CA ASN A 29 7.25 16.32 18.46
C ASN A 29 7.00 16.35 16.95
N LYS A 30 7.76 17.17 16.21
CA LYS A 30 7.68 17.21 14.74
C LYS A 30 8.06 15.87 14.12
N LEU A 31 9.10 15.22 14.63
CA LEU A 31 9.52 13.90 14.17
C LEU A 31 8.41 12.86 14.38
N GLU A 32 7.74 12.89 15.54
CA GLU A 32 6.67 11.94 15.85
C GLU A 32 5.42 12.17 15.01
N GLU A 33 5.06 13.44 14.76
CA GLU A 33 3.98 13.79 13.82
C GLU A 33 4.30 13.31 12.40
N PHE A 34 5.53 13.53 11.93
CA PHE A 34 5.99 13.05 10.63
C PHE A 34 5.90 11.53 10.52
N LYS A 35 6.39 10.79 11.52
CA LYS A 35 6.28 9.32 11.57
C LYS A 35 4.84 8.85 11.52
N LYS A 36 3.93 9.52 12.24
CA LYS A 36 2.51 9.20 12.23
C LYS A 36 1.91 9.35 10.84
N ILE A 37 2.15 10.48 10.17
CA ILE A 37 1.69 10.74 8.79
C ILE A 37 2.24 9.68 7.82
N LEU A 38 3.52 9.34 7.95
CA LEU A 38 4.18 8.32 7.13
C LEU A 38 3.53 6.95 7.32
N LYS A 39 3.32 6.55 8.57
CA LYS A 39 2.68 5.28 8.92
C LYS A 39 1.26 5.19 8.35
N GLU A 40 0.44 6.22 8.56
CA GLU A 40 -0.92 6.27 8.01
C GLU A 40 -0.94 6.20 6.48
N THR A 41 0.03 6.85 5.82
CA THR A 41 0.17 6.81 4.36
C THR A 41 0.59 5.42 3.87
N ILE A 42 1.56 4.78 4.54
CA ILE A 42 2.01 3.42 4.23
C ILE A 42 0.88 2.42 4.43
N ASP A 43 0.16 2.51 5.54
CA ASP A 43 -0.93 1.58 5.87
C ASP A 43 -2.08 1.68 4.84
N LYS A 44 -2.44 2.91 4.43
CA LYS A 44 -3.41 3.13 3.32
C LYS A 44 -2.94 2.55 1.99
N ARG A 45 -1.64 2.66 1.67
CA ARG A 45 -1.10 2.08 0.42
C ARG A 45 -1.05 0.56 0.49
N ARG A 46 -0.65 0.00 1.64
CA ARG A 46 -0.59 -1.46 1.86
C ARG A 46 -1.96 -2.11 1.71
N SER A 47 -3.02 -1.51 2.27
CA SER A 47 -4.38 -2.03 2.10
C SER A 47 -4.82 -2.01 0.64
N ARG A 48 -4.51 -0.94 -0.11
CA ARG A 48 -4.82 -0.83 -1.54
C ARG A 48 -4.05 -1.84 -2.39
N ILE A 49 -2.76 -2.04 -2.12
CA ILE A 49 -1.94 -3.08 -2.79
C ILE A 49 -2.52 -4.46 -2.50
N SER A 50 -2.87 -4.75 -1.24
CA SER A 50 -3.47 -6.03 -0.85
C SER A 50 -4.80 -6.27 -1.57
N TYR A 51 -5.65 -5.25 -1.68
CA TYR A 51 -6.91 -5.35 -2.43
C TYR A 51 -6.66 -5.70 -3.90
N TYR A 52 -5.77 -4.97 -4.59
CA TYR A 52 -5.49 -5.24 -6.01
C TYR A 52 -4.82 -6.58 -6.22
N SER A 53 -3.93 -7.00 -5.32
CA SER A 53 -3.32 -8.33 -5.37
C SER A 53 -4.38 -9.43 -5.28
N LYS A 54 -5.30 -9.35 -4.30
CA LYS A 54 -6.42 -10.30 -4.17
C LYS A 54 -7.32 -10.29 -5.41
N LYS A 55 -7.63 -9.10 -5.93
CA LYS A 55 -8.45 -8.96 -7.14
C LYS A 55 -7.76 -9.60 -8.33
N LEU A 56 -6.47 -9.34 -8.54
CA LEU A 56 -5.69 -9.91 -9.64
C LEU A 56 -5.66 -11.45 -9.57
N SER A 57 -5.43 -12.01 -8.37
CA SER A 57 -5.49 -13.47 -8.18
C SER A 57 -6.88 -14.05 -8.51
N SER A 58 -7.95 -13.36 -8.11
CA SER A 58 -9.32 -13.78 -8.44
C SER A 58 -9.61 -13.72 -9.94
N GLU A 59 -9.14 -12.67 -10.62
CA GLU A 59 -9.32 -12.53 -12.08
C GLU A 59 -8.51 -13.59 -12.83
N ALA A 60 -7.31 -13.93 -12.37
CA ALA A 60 -6.50 -15.00 -12.95
C ALA A 60 -7.21 -16.36 -12.83
N GLU A 61 -7.78 -16.66 -11.66
CA GLU A 61 -8.54 -17.89 -11.45
C GLU A 61 -9.79 -17.96 -12.33
N ASN A 62 -10.56 -16.86 -12.39
CA ASN A 62 -11.72 -16.76 -13.28
C ASN A 62 -11.33 -16.98 -14.75
N THR A 63 -10.20 -16.43 -15.17
CA THR A 63 -9.68 -16.60 -16.54
C THR A 63 -9.33 -18.06 -16.82
N LYS A 64 -8.69 -18.77 -15.88
CA LYS A 64 -8.42 -20.21 -15.99
C LYS A 64 -9.70 -21.02 -16.16
N ILE A 65 -10.73 -20.73 -15.35
CA ILE A 65 -12.03 -21.38 -15.44
C ILE A 65 -12.67 -21.13 -16.83
N MET A 66 -12.66 -19.87 -17.29
CA MET A 66 -13.20 -19.51 -18.61
C MET A 66 -12.46 -20.18 -19.76
N LEU A 67 -11.13 -20.26 -19.69
CA LEU A 67 -10.31 -20.97 -20.68
C LEU A 67 -10.66 -22.45 -20.73
N ASN A 68 -10.82 -23.10 -19.58
CA ASN A 68 -11.20 -24.50 -19.52
C ASN A 68 -12.60 -24.74 -20.11
N ILE A 69 -13.57 -23.89 -19.77
CA ILE A 69 -14.92 -23.96 -20.35
C ILE A 69 -14.84 -23.78 -21.88
N LEU A 70 -14.11 -22.77 -22.35
CA LEU A 70 -13.93 -22.50 -23.77
C LEU A 70 -13.32 -23.71 -24.48
N TRP A 71 -12.22 -24.26 -23.95
CA TRP A 71 -11.56 -25.42 -24.52
C TRP A 71 -12.49 -26.63 -24.63
N ASN A 72 -13.30 -26.88 -23.59
CA ASN A 72 -14.20 -28.03 -23.57
C ASN A 72 -15.43 -27.86 -24.46
N THR A 73 -15.85 -26.63 -24.74
CA THR A 73 -17.02 -26.31 -25.57
C THR A 73 -16.71 -26.19 -27.06
N LEU A 74 -15.43 -26.09 -27.43
CA LEU A 74 -15.01 -26.04 -28.83
C LEU A 74 -15.24 -27.38 -29.57
N ASN A 75 -15.99 -27.31 -30.67
CA ASN A 75 -16.26 -28.45 -31.56
C ASN A 75 -15.03 -28.87 -32.39
N VAL A 76 -14.08 -27.96 -32.59
CA VAL A 76 -12.84 -28.19 -33.35
C VAL A 76 -11.67 -27.69 -32.53
N LYS A 77 -10.64 -28.53 -32.40
CA LYS A 77 -9.42 -28.23 -31.65
C LYS A 77 -8.22 -28.39 -32.58
N THR A 78 -7.43 -27.33 -32.73
CA THR A 78 -6.19 -27.38 -33.51
C THR A 78 -4.95 -27.34 -32.61
N LYS A 79 -3.80 -27.68 -33.18
CA LYS A 79 -2.52 -27.66 -32.47
C LYS A 79 -2.12 -26.23 -32.08
N GLU A 80 -2.39 -25.27 -32.96
CA GLU A 80 -2.14 -23.85 -32.75
C GLU A 80 -3.01 -23.32 -31.60
N MET A 81 -4.29 -23.72 -31.54
CA MET A 81 -5.16 -23.37 -30.42
C MET A 81 -4.62 -23.93 -29.10
N ALA A 82 -4.20 -25.20 -29.07
CA ALA A 82 -3.61 -25.79 -27.86
C ALA A 82 -2.37 -25.03 -27.38
N GLN A 83 -1.52 -24.54 -28.31
CA GLN A 83 -0.37 -23.72 -27.99
C GLN A 83 -0.75 -22.36 -27.40
N VAL A 84 -1.79 -21.71 -27.94
CA VAL A 84 -2.29 -20.43 -27.43
C VAL A 84 -2.89 -20.59 -26.04
N PHE A 85 -3.73 -21.60 -25.81
CA PHE A 85 -4.34 -21.84 -24.50
C PHE A 85 -3.28 -22.12 -23.44
N LYS A 86 -2.31 -22.98 -23.76
CA LYS A 86 -1.18 -23.26 -22.87
C LYS A 86 -0.37 -22.01 -22.53
N LYS A 87 -0.09 -21.16 -23.54
CA LYS A 87 0.62 -19.90 -23.29
C LYS A 87 -0.13 -19.01 -22.29
N ILE A 88 -1.45 -18.90 -22.44
CA ILE A 88 -2.26 -18.10 -21.51
C ILE A 88 -2.26 -18.73 -20.10
N GLU A 89 -2.33 -20.05 -19.98
CA GLU A 89 -2.22 -20.73 -18.67
C GLU A 89 -0.87 -20.53 -17.99
N ASP A 90 0.22 -20.58 -18.76
CA ASP A 90 1.59 -20.32 -18.29
C ASP A 90 1.72 -18.86 -17.80
N ASP A 91 1.20 -17.88 -18.57
CA ASP A 91 1.20 -16.46 -18.22
C ASP A 91 0.37 -16.15 -16.94
N LEU A 92 -0.64 -16.97 -16.63
CA LEU A 92 -1.48 -16.85 -15.42
C LEU A 92 -0.90 -17.58 -14.20
N SER A 93 0.22 -18.27 -14.34
CA SER A 93 0.83 -19.09 -13.29
C SER A 93 2.19 -18.55 -12.80
N GLY A 94 2.72 -17.52 -13.45
CA GLY A 94 3.88 -16.73 -13.01
C GLY A 94 3.51 -15.62 -12.03
#